data_AF-A0A4Y2CKD4-F1
#
_entry.id   AF-A0A4Y2CKD4-F1
#
_cell.length_a   1.000
_cell.length_b   1.000
_cell.length_c   1.000
_cell.angle_alpha   90.00
_cell.angle_beta   90.00
_cell.angle_gamma   90.00
#
_symmetry.space_group_name_H-M   'P 1'
#
loop_
_entity.id
_entity.type
_entity.pdbx_description
1 polymer ?
#
loop_
_entity_poly.entity_id
_entity_poly.type
_entity_poly.pdbx_seq_one_letter_code
_entity_poly.pdbx_strand_id
1 'polypeptide(L)'
;MSIFAGARKCDLKILAEELGETVNDSHKLKDLKKVILASKEYDEESAKEWMNTIINERKEREVIAEQKRQEVIAEQKRQDEIAERRRQDEIAERKRKDEMEFELQKIRLGAEGRSLNSNSVANQNVNTTQIKPKLEIHHLKQKFNSDENDISLYLITFERLAKQAEILETTWVTHLLGSLPYDVAQLIAREPDEIANDYGEVKKDIVETV
;
A
#
# COMPACT_ATOMS: atom_id res chain seq x y z
N MET A 1 17.64 -53.87 15.06
CA MET A 1 17.46 -52.46 14.59
C MET A 1 17.92 -51.55 15.73
N SER A 2 18.50 -50.38 15.46
CA SER A 2 18.90 -49.46 16.55
C SER A 2 17.67 -48.78 17.15
N ILE A 3 17.48 -48.85 18.47
CA ILE A 3 16.39 -48.18 19.20
C ILE A 3 16.44 -46.64 19.09
N PHE A 4 17.59 -46.09 18.72
CA PHE A 4 17.82 -44.64 18.61
C PHE A 4 17.77 -44.13 17.16
N ALA A 5 17.17 -44.89 16.23
CA ALA A 5 17.04 -44.47 14.84
C ALA A 5 16.11 -43.25 14.74
N GLY A 6 16.57 -42.15 14.14
CA GLY A 6 15.78 -40.91 14.01
C GLY A 6 15.68 -40.06 15.29
N ALA A 7 16.30 -40.49 16.39
CA ALA A 7 16.36 -39.74 17.64
C ALA A 7 17.36 -38.57 17.56
N ARG A 8 16.93 -37.40 18.03
CA ARG A 8 17.76 -36.19 18.22
C ARG A 8 18.28 -36.15 19.67
N LYS A 9 19.22 -35.23 19.91
CA LYS A 9 19.83 -35.04 21.25
C LYS A 9 18.80 -34.70 22.33
N CYS A 10 17.77 -33.91 22.00
CA CYS A 10 16.67 -33.59 22.91
C CYS A 10 15.87 -34.84 23.30
N ASP A 11 15.56 -35.71 22.34
CA ASP A 11 14.76 -36.92 22.59
C ASP A 11 15.50 -37.88 23.54
N LEU A 12 16.82 -38.03 23.36
CA LEU A 12 17.65 -38.86 24.22
C LEU A 12 17.81 -38.29 25.64
N LYS A 13 17.76 -36.96 25.80
CA LYS A 13 17.78 -36.37 27.14
C LYS A 13 16.50 -36.69 27.88
N ILE A 14 15.35 -36.51 27.23
CA ILE A 14 14.04 -36.85 27.82
C ILE A 14 14.03 -38.32 28.21
N LEU A 15 14.45 -39.23 27.32
CA LEU A 15 14.50 -40.65 27.65
C LEU A 15 15.43 -40.96 28.85
N ALA A 16 16.59 -40.30 28.94
CA ALA A 16 17.50 -40.51 30.05
C ALA A 16 16.92 -39.99 31.38
N GLU A 17 16.26 -38.82 31.37
CA GLU A 17 15.57 -38.25 32.53
C GLU A 17 14.44 -39.17 33.02
N GLU A 18 13.66 -39.74 32.09
CA GLU A 18 12.60 -40.70 32.41
C GLU A 18 13.15 -42.02 33.00
N LEU A 19 14.36 -42.43 32.61
CA LEU A 19 15.08 -43.56 33.23
C LEU A 19 15.75 -43.18 34.56
N GLY A 20 15.55 -41.97 35.06
CA GLY A 20 16.12 -41.47 36.32
C GLY A 20 17.61 -41.09 36.24
N GLU A 21 18.18 -41.00 35.03
CA GLU A 21 19.57 -40.63 34.83
C GLU A 21 19.75 -39.12 34.73
N THR A 22 20.77 -38.60 35.40
CA THR A 22 21.08 -37.16 35.32
C THR A 22 21.80 -36.83 34.01
N VAL A 23 21.20 -35.99 33.18
CA VAL A 23 21.78 -35.55 31.90
C VAL A 23 22.04 -34.05 31.87
N ASN A 24 23.26 -33.68 31.46
CA ASN A 24 23.68 -32.31 31.25
C ASN A 24 23.59 -31.92 29.76
N ASP A 25 23.42 -30.63 29.48
CA ASP A 25 23.53 -30.00 28.16
C ASP A 25 24.88 -30.24 27.47
N SER A 26 25.95 -30.43 28.25
CA SER A 26 27.30 -30.70 27.72
C SER A 26 27.44 -32.09 27.08
N HIS A 27 26.60 -33.07 27.45
CA HIS A 27 26.70 -34.43 26.94
C HIS A 27 26.49 -34.48 25.42
N LYS A 28 27.35 -35.20 24.71
CA LYS A 28 27.16 -35.45 23.28
C LYS A 28 26.14 -36.57 23.09
N LEU A 29 25.60 -36.69 21.86
CA LEU A 29 24.66 -37.74 21.49
C LEU A 29 25.19 -39.15 21.85
N LYS A 30 26.49 -39.39 21.64
CA LYS A 30 27.13 -40.66 21.97
C LYS A 30 27.18 -40.92 23.48
N ASP A 31 27.37 -39.88 24.29
CA ASP A 31 27.45 -40.00 25.75
C ASP A 31 26.06 -40.31 26.32
N LEU A 32 25.02 -39.62 25.84
CA LEU A 32 23.62 -39.88 26.22
C LEU A 32 23.21 -41.32 25.90
N LYS A 33 23.56 -41.83 24.72
CA LYS A 33 23.30 -43.24 24.36
C LYS A 33 23.98 -44.21 25.32
N LYS A 34 25.21 -43.91 25.75
CA LYS A 34 25.92 -44.75 26.73
C LYS A 34 25.26 -44.70 28.10
N VAL A 35 24.84 -43.53 28.56
CA VAL A 35 24.14 -43.36 29.85
C VAL A 35 22.85 -44.18 29.87
N ILE A 36 22.02 -44.05 28.83
CA ILE A 36 20.76 -44.81 28.71
C ILE A 36 21.01 -46.32 28.74
N LEU A 37 21.97 -46.81 27.94
CA LEU A 37 22.29 -48.24 27.88
C LEU A 37 22.95 -48.78 29.15
N ALA A 38 23.50 -47.91 30.00
CA ALA A 38 24.12 -48.27 31.27
C ALA A 38 23.17 -48.14 32.46
N SER A 39 21.95 -47.61 32.24
CA SER A 39 20.97 -47.45 33.31
C SER A 39 20.52 -48.79 33.85
N LYS A 40 20.31 -48.87 35.17
CA LYS A 40 19.86 -50.10 35.84
C LYS A 40 18.42 -50.45 35.51
N GLU A 41 17.61 -49.44 35.21
CA GLU A 41 16.19 -49.57 34.85
C GLU A 41 16.00 -49.72 33.34
N TYR A 42 17.10 -49.90 32.58
CA TYR A 42 17.03 -50.04 31.13
C TYR A 42 16.42 -51.38 30.73
N ASP A 43 15.23 -51.30 30.14
CA ASP A 43 14.61 -52.37 29.38
C ASP A 43 14.51 -51.98 27.89
N GLU A 44 14.95 -52.85 26.99
CA GLU A 44 15.08 -52.52 25.56
C GLU A 44 13.71 -52.27 24.91
N GLU A 45 12.69 -53.02 25.29
CA GLU A 45 11.34 -52.90 24.72
C GLU A 45 10.65 -51.64 25.22
N SER A 46 10.72 -51.38 26.53
CA SER A 46 10.19 -50.18 27.17
C SER A 46 10.88 -48.91 26.66
N ALA A 47 12.22 -48.91 26.58
CA ALA A 47 12.98 -47.77 26.07
C ALA A 47 12.66 -47.47 24.60
N LYS A 48 12.40 -48.50 23.80
CA LYS A 48 12.00 -48.35 22.40
C LYS A 48 10.58 -47.76 22.29
N GLU A 49 9.64 -48.22 23.11
CA GLU A 49 8.29 -47.66 23.15
C GLU A 49 8.32 -46.18 23.57
N TRP A 50 9.03 -45.85 24.64
CA TRP A 50 9.20 -44.47 25.11
C TRP A 50 9.87 -43.59 24.06
N MET A 51 10.92 -44.08 23.40
CA MET A 51 11.59 -43.34 22.32
C MET A 51 10.64 -43.07 21.15
N ASN A 52 9.81 -44.04 20.76
CA ASN A 52 8.82 -43.83 19.71
C ASN A 52 7.80 -42.77 20.10
N THR A 53 7.30 -42.80 21.34
CA THR A 53 6.38 -41.80 21.88
C THR A 53 7.01 -40.40 21.84
N ILE A 54 8.22 -40.23 22.36
CA ILE A 54 8.93 -38.94 22.38
C ILE A 54 9.13 -38.40 20.94
N ILE A 55 9.56 -39.26 20.02
CA ILE A 55 9.76 -38.87 18.61
C ILE A 55 8.44 -38.47 17.95
N ASN A 56 7.36 -39.21 18.21
CA ASN A 56 6.04 -38.92 17.65
C ASN A 56 5.48 -37.62 18.21
N GLU A 57 5.53 -37.40 19.52
CA GLU A 57 5.11 -36.15 20.15
C GLU A 57 5.88 -34.94 19.58
N ARG A 58 7.19 -35.07 19.38
CA ARG A 58 7.98 -34.00 18.75
C ARG A 58 7.48 -33.71 17.33
N LYS A 59 7.24 -34.74 16.52
CA LYS A 59 6.74 -34.58 15.15
C LYS A 59 5.34 -33.95 15.14
N GLU A 60 4.46 -34.37 16.04
CA GLU A 60 3.12 -33.77 16.19
C GLU A 60 3.22 -32.29 16.56
N ARG A 61 4.10 -31.92 17.50
CA ARG A 61 4.35 -30.51 17.85
C ARG A 61 4.88 -29.71 16.66
N GLU A 62 5.77 -30.28 15.86
CA GLU A 62 6.27 -29.64 14.63
C GLU A 62 5.13 -29.41 13.62
N VAL A 63 4.26 -30.41 13.40
CA VAL A 63 3.08 -30.30 12.52
C VAL A 63 2.11 -29.24 13.03
N ILE A 64 1.79 -29.23 14.33
CA ILE A 64 0.90 -28.23 14.93
C ILE A 64 1.49 -26.82 14.79
N ALA A 65 2.80 -26.66 15.02
CA ALA A 65 3.47 -25.37 14.88
C ALA A 65 3.44 -24.87 13.43
N GLU A 66 3.67 -25.76 12.46
CA GLU A 66 3.59 -25.43 11.03
C GLU A 66 2.16 -25.06 10.62
N GLN A 67 1.16 -25.84 11.06
CA GLN A 67 -0.24 -25.56 10.80
C GLN A 67 -0.66 -24.19 11.36
N LYS A 68 -0.23 -23.84 12.58
CA LYS A 68 -0.48 -22.52 13.18
C LYS A 68 0.17 -21.39 12.37
N ARG A 69 1.39 -21.59 11.86
CA ARG A 69 2.05 -20.60 10.98
C ARG A 69 1.25 -20.37 9.71
N GLN A 70 0.78 -21.44 9.08
CA GLN A 70 -0.05 -21.37 7.88
C GLN A 70 -1.39 -20.68 8.15
N GLU A 71 -2.03 -20.98 9.27
CA GLU A 71 -3.29 -20.34 9.69
C GLU A 71 -3.13 -18.83 9.90
N VAL A 72 -2.05 -18.40 10.55
CA VAL A 72 -1.74 -16.98 10.74
C VAL A 72 -1.53 -16.27 9.39
N ILE A 73 -0.81 -16.91 8.45
CA ILE A 73 -0.62 -16.34 7.10
C ILE A 73 -1.94 -16.25 6.35
N ALA A 74 -2.78 -17.28 6.43
CA ALA A 74 -4.10 -17.29 5.79
C ALA A 74 -5.02 -16.22 6.37
N GLU A 75 -5.03 -16.05 7.70
CA GLU A 75 -5.81 -15.01 8.37
C GLU A 75 -5.34 -13.61 7.99
N GLN A 76 -4.02 -13.37 7.96
CA GLN A 76 -3.48 -12.09 7.53
C GLN A 76 -3.93 -11.74 6.10
N LYS A 77 -3.85 -12.70 5.17
CA LYS A 77 -4.33 -12.50 3.79
C LYS A 77 -5.81 -12.15 3.72
N ARG A 78 -6.66 -12.80 4.54
CA ARG A 78 -8.09 -12.46 4.62
C ARG A 78 -8.31 -11.04 5.14
N GLN A 79 -7.57 -10.63 6.17
CA GLN A 79 -7.64 -9.27 6.70
C GLN A 79 -7.22 -8.23 5.66
N ASP A 80 -6.14 -8.49 4.93
CA ASP A 80 -5.65 -7.60 3.87
C ASP A 80 -6.68 -7.47 2.72
N GLU A 81 -7.31 -8.57 2.32
CA GLU A 81 -8.38 -8.57 1.30
C GLU A 81 -9.61 -7.77 1.75
N ILE A 82 -10.03 -7.94 3.00
CA ILE A 82 -11.14 -7.16 3.58
C ILE A 82 -10.79 -5.68 3.64
N ALA A 83 -9.57 -5.34 4.05
CA ALA A 83 -9.11 -3.97 4.13
C ALA A 83 -9.08 -3.31 2.74
N GLU A 84 -8.57 -4.02 1.72
CA GLU A 84 -8.54 -3.53 0.35
C GLU A 84 -9.95 -3.33 -0.21
N ARG A 85 -10.86 -4.29 0.00
CA ARG A 85 -12.26 -4.16 -0.42
C ARG A 85 -12.94 -2.95 0.22
N ARG A 86 -12.68 -2.67 1.50
CA ARG A 86 -13.20 -1.48 2.18
C ARG A 86 -12.67 -0.18 1.55
N ARG A 87 -11.39 -0.12 1.19
CA ARG A 87 -10.83 1.05 0.49
C ARG A 87 -11.49 1.26 -0.86
N GLN A 88 -11.71 0.18 -1.62
CA GLN A 88 -12.39 0.26 -2.92
C GLN A 88 -13.84 0.73 -2.78
N ASP A 89 -14.57 0.20 -1.79
CA ASP A 89 -15.94 0.62 -1.50
C ASP A 89 -15.99 2.12 -1.12
N GLU A 90 -15.05 2.61 -0.31
CA GLU A 90 -14.96 4.04 0.06
C GLU A 90 -14.67 4.93 -1.16
N ILE A 91 -13.73 4.53 -2.03
CA ILE A 91 -13.42 5.26 -3.26
C ILE A 91 -14.65 5.29 -4.19
N ALA A 92 -15.37 4.18 -4.33
CA ALA A 92 -16.55 4.09 -5.16
C ALA A 92 -17.72 4.93 -4.59
N GLU A 93 -17.86 5.02 -3.27
CA GLU A 93 -18.86 5.88 -2.63
C GLU A 93 -18.53 7.36 -2.82
N ARG A 94 -17.27 7.76 -2.64
CA ARG A 94 -16.81 9.13 -2.92
C ARG A 94 -17.10 9.53 -4.35
N LYS A 95 -16.74 8.70 -5.33
CA LYS A 95 -17.05 8.94 -6.76
C LYS A 95 -18.55 9.13 -7.01
N ARG A 96 -19.41 8.32 -6.37
CA ARG A 96 -20.87 8.47 -6.51
C ARG A 96 -21.39 9.77 -5.90
N LYS A 97 -20.83 10.22 -4.77
CA LYS A 97 -21.17 11.50 -4.15
C LYS A 97 -20.74 12.67 -5.03
N ASP A 98 -19.51 12.64 -5.54
CA ASP A 98 -18.98 13.66 -6.44
C ASP A 98 -19.81 13.77 -7.72
N GLU A 99 -20.23 12.63 -8.30
CA GLU A 99 -21.08 12.59 -9.49
C GLU A 99 -22.49 13.15 -9.22
N MET A 100 -23.09 12.80 -8.07
CA MET A 100 -24.39 13.35 -7.67
C MET A 100 -24.30 14.87 -7.41
N GLU A 101 -23.24 15.34 -6.75
CA GLU A 101 -23.00 16.77 -6.52
C GLU A 101 -22.83 17.52 -7.84
N PHE A 102 -22.09 16.96 -8.79
CA PHE A 102 -21.93 17.52 -10.12
C PHE A 102 -23.26 17.65 -10.86
N GLU A 103 -24.11 16.62 -10.86
CA GLU A 103 -25.44 16.67 -11.47
C GLU A 103 -26.37 17.69 -10.77
N LEU A 104 -26.32 17.79 -9.44
CA LEU A 104 -27.06 18.83 -8.70
C LEU A 104 -26.60 20.24 -9.07
N GLN A 105 -25.29 20.46 -9.22
CA GLN A 105 -24.73 21.76 -9.62
C GLN A 105 -25.18 22.13 -11.04
N LYS A 106 -25.20 21.17 -11.96
CA LYS A 106 -25.69 21.35 -13.33
C LYS A 106 -27.16 21.76 -13.37
N ILE A 107 -28.02 21.14 -12.55
CA ILE A 107 -29.44 21.52 -12.42
C ILE A 107 -29.57 22.95 -11.87
N ARG A 108 -28.78 23.32 -10.86
CA ARG A 108 -28.81 24.67 -10.26
C ARG A 108 -28.46 25.77 -11.26
N LEU A 109 -27.38 25.58 -12.02
CA LEU A 109 -26.98 26.50 -13.09
C LEU A 109 -28.05 26.60 -14.20
N GLY A 110 -28.69 25.48 -14.55
CA GLY A 110 -29.79 25.47 -15.52
C GLY A 110 -31.07 26.18 -15.04
N ALA A 111 -31.31 26.24 -13.73
CA ALA A 111 -32.42 26.97 -13.12
C ALA A 111 -32.12 28.48 -12.99
N GLU A 112 -30.90 28.85 -12.58
CA GLU A 112 -30.46 30.25 -12.48
C GLU A 112 -30.38 30.95 -13.84
N GLY A 113 -29.93 30.24 -14.88
CA GLY A 113 -29.99 30.72 -16.27
C GLY A 113 -31.41 30.96 -16.81
N ARG A 114 -32.43 30.40 -16.14
CA ARG A 114 -33.85 30.56 -16.45
C ARG A 114 -34.58 31.55 -15.54
N SER A 115 -33.89 32.15 -14.56
CA SER A 115 -34.43 33.22 -13.69
C SER A 115 -33.98 34.61 -14.14
N LEU A 116 -32.89 34.73 -14.91
CA LEU A 116 -32.34 36.00 -15.41
C LEU A 116 -32.96 36.47 -16.73
N ASN A 117 -33.97 35.78 -17.26
CA ASN A 117 -34.58 36.05 -18.56
C ASN A 117 -35.98 36.70 -18.50
N SER A 118 -36.47 37.09 -17.31
CA SER A 118 -37.54 38.10 -17.17
C SER A 118 -36.94 39.44 -16.77
N ASN A 119 -36.39 40.15 -17.76
CA ASN A 119 -36.34 41.62 -17.90
C ASN A 119 -35.19 41.99 -18.84
N SER A 120 -35.44 41.94 -20.14
CA SER A 120 -34.89 42.92 -21.10
C SER A 120 -35.47 42.64 -22.48
N VAL A 121 -36.48 43.42 -22.83
CA VAL A 121 -36.87 43.65 -24.22
C VAL A 121 -35.77 44.49 -24.86
N ALA A 122 -34.98 43.91 -25.77
CA ALA A 122 -34.46 44.58 -26.98
C ALA A 122 -33.52 43.65 -27.77
N ASN A 123 -34.00 43.26 -28.95
CA ASN A 123 -33.30 43.22 -30.23
C ASN A 123 -32.01 42.39 -30.43
N GLN A 124 -32.25 41.29 -31.14
CA GLN A 124 -31.54 40.78 -32.33
C GLN A 124 -30.22 40.02 -32.17
N ASN A 125 -30.34 38.73 -32.46
CA ASN A 125 -29.46 37.93 -33.33
C ASN A 125 -27.99 37.83 -32.93
N VAL A 126 -27.65 36.79 -32.15
CA VAL A 126 -26.40 36.04 -32.36
C VAL A 126 -26.63 34.56 -32.03
N ASN A 127 -26.13 33.71 -32.91
CA ASN A 127 -26.28 32.26 -32.95
C ASN A 127 -26.04 31.55 -31.60
N THR A 128 -27.01 30.75 -31.18
CA THR A 128 -26.89 29.77 -30.09
C THR A 128 -25.85 28.71 -30.46
N THR A 129 -24.63 28.85 -29.99
CA THR A 129 -23.68 27.75 -29.85
C THR A 129 -23.31 27.67 -28.38
N GLN A 130 -23.52 26.51 -27.77
CA GLN A 130 -23.26 26.17 -26.37
C GLN A 130 -21.98 26.83 -25.85
N ILE A 131 -22.13 27.89 -25.03
CA ILE A 131 -21.01 28.45 -24.29
C ILE A 131 -20.85 27.59 -23.04
N LYS A 132 -19.97 26.59 -23.13
CA LYS A 132 -19.26 26.00 -21.99
C LYS A 132 -18.67 27.18 -21.18
N PRO A 133 -18.80 27.25 -19.84
CA PRO A 133 -18.10 28.27 -19.07
C PRO A 133 -16.61 28.00 -19.21
N LYS A 134 -15.94 28.70 -20.12
CA LYS A 134 -14.50 28.66 -20.30
C LYS A 134 -13.91 29.33 -19.07
N LEU A 135 -13.34 28.54 -18.16
CA LEU A 135 -12.57 29.07 -17.05
C LEU A 135 -11.44 29.93 -17.63
N GLU A 136 -11.57 31.23 -17.46
CA GLU A 136 -10.59 32.23 -17.86
C GLU A 136 -9.22 31.85 -17.28
N ILE A 137 -8.19 31.83 -18.13
CA ILE A 137 -6.78 31.47 -17.82
C ILE A 137 -6.23 32.26 -16.62
N HIS A 138 -6.88 33.37 -16.28
CA HIS A 138 -6.59 34.19 -15.10
C HIS A 138 -6.61 33.40 -13.76
N HIS A 139 -7.40 32.33 -13.63
CA HIS A 139 -7.40 31.51 -12.41
C HIS A 139 -6.19 30.55 -12.32
N LEU A 140 -5.57 30.18 -13.44
CA LEU A 140 -4.33 29.39 -13.46
C LEU A 140 -3.09 30.20 -13.05
N LYS A 141 -3.20 31.53 -13.03
CA LYS A 141 -2.11 32.43 -12.63
C LYS A 141 -1.96 32.57 -11.11
N GLN A 142 -2.66 31.77 -10.31
CA GLN A 142 -2.45 31.75 -8.87
C GLN A 142 -1.01 31.31 -8.60
N LYS A 143 -0.20 32.25 -8.08
CA LYS A 143 1.21 32.02 -7.79
C LYS A 143 1.33 30.97 -6.68
N PHE A 144 2.28 30.06 -6.84
CA PHE A 144 2.61 29.11 -5.78
C PHE A 144 3.10 29.85 -4.53
N ASN A 145 2.58 29.43 -3.37
CA ASN A 145 2.94 29.94 -2.06
C ASN A 145 3.48 28.76 -1.22
N SER A 146 4.79 28.77 -0.94
CA SER A 146 5.46 27.72 -0.17
C SER A 146 5.04 27.65 1.30
N ASP A 147 4.45 28.73 1.84
CA ASP A 147 4.06 28.81 3.25
C ASP A 147 2.67 28.19 3.51
N GLU A 148 1.85 28.06 2.46
CA GLU A 148 0.43 27.69 2.55
C GLU A 148 0.12 26.38 1.79
N ASN A 149 0.90 26.05 0.76
CA ASN A 149 0.64 24.91 -0.12
C ASN A 149 1.88 24.05 -0.35
N ASP A 150 1.72 22.74 -0.19
CA ASP A 150 2.67 21.73 -0.68
C ASP A 150 2.75 21.82 -2.22
N ILE A 151 3.96 21.76 -2.77
CA ILE A 151 4.24 21.76 -4.21
C ILE A 151 3.48 20.64 -4.93
N SER A 152 3.32 19.49 -4.29
CA SER A 152 2.54 18.36 -4.79
C SER A 152 1.05 18.72 -4.92
N LEU A 153 0.50 19.38 -3.91
CA LEU A 153 -0.90 19.82 -3.89
C LEU A 153 -1.15 20.94 -4.92
N TYR A 154 -0.15 21.79 -5.13
CA TYR A 154 -0.19 22.84 -6.15
C TYR A 154 -0.24 22.25 -7.56
N LEU A 155 0.64 21.29 -7.88
CA LEU A 155 0.69 20.64 -9.19
C LEU A 155 -0.61 19.87 -9.50
N ILE A 156 -1.20 19.20 -8.50
CA ILE A 156 -2.50 18.52 -8.65
C ILE A 156 -3.62 19.53 -8.96
N THR A 157 -3.61 20.67 -8.28
CA THR A 157 -4.59 21.75 -8.51
C THR A 157 -4.43 22.34 -9.91
N PHE A 158 -3.18 22.58 -10.32
CA PHE A 158 -2.84 23.07 -11.65
C PHE A 158 -3.33 22.12 -12.76
N GLU A 159 -3.07 20.82 -12.66
CA GLU A 159 -3.53 19.82 -13.65
C GLU A 159 -5.05 19.80 -13.80
N ARG A 160 -5.75 19.87 -12.67
CA ARG A 160 -7.22 19.88 -12.67
C ARG A 160 -7.74 21.12 -13.40
N LEU A 161 -7.16 22.28 -13.12
CA LEU A 161 -7.53 23.54 -13.75
C LEU A 161 -7.16 23.57 -15.24
N ALA A 162 -5.99 23.05 -15.62
CA ALA A 162 -5.53 23.02 -17.01
C ALA A 162 -6.41 22.10 -17.87
N LYS A 163 -6.80 20.94 -17.33
CA LYS A 163 -7.78 20.04 -17.96
C LYS A 163 -9.17 20.67 -18.08
N GLN A 164 -9.62 21.36 -17.03
CA GLN A 164 -10.92 22.04 -17.02
C GLN A 164 -10.97 23.23 -17.99
N ALA A 165 -9.83 23.90 -18.21
CA ALA A 165 -9.66 24.98 -19.17
C ALA A 165 -9.32 24.50 -20.60
N GLU A 166 -9.26 23.18 -20.83
CA GLU A 166 -8.89 22.56 -22.11
C GLU A 166 -7.57 23.11 -22.70
N ILE A 167 -6.59 23.37 -21.83
CA ILE A 167 -5.26 23.83 -22.24
C ILE A 167 -4.51 22.66 -22.87
N LEU A 168 -3.86 22.92 -24.01
CA LEU A 168 -3.02 21.93 -24.67
C LEU A 168 -1.86 21.51 -23.75
N GLU A 169 -1.66 20.21 -23.57
CA GLU A 169 -0.59 19.67 -22.70
C GLU A 169 0.80 20.20 -23.06
N THR A 170 1.03 20.49 -24.34
CA THR A 170 2.27 21.09 -24.86
C THR A 170 2.54 22.51 -24.36
N THR A 171 1.55 23.19 -23.77
CA THR A 171 1.71 24.54 -23.20
C THR A 171 1.64 24.53 -21.67
N TRP A 172 1.45 23.37 -21.02
CA TRP A 172 1.30 23.28 -19.56
C TRP A 172 2.57 23.70 -18.84
N VAL A 173 3.74 23.26 -19.29
CA VAL A 173 5.03 23.65 -18.71
C VAL A 173 5.21 25.17 -18.77
N THR A 174 4.90 25.80 -19.90
CA THR A 174 4.99 27.27 -20.05
C THR A 174 4.07 28.01 -19.09
N HIS A 175 2.86 27.50 -18.87
CA HIS A 175 1.92 28.08 -17.91
C HIS A 175 2.36 27.86 -16.46
N LEU A 176 2.94 26.69 -16.15
CA LEU A 176 3.49 26.35 -14.84
C LEU A 176 4.73 27.22 -14.50
N LEU A 177 5.64 27.41 -15.44
CA LEU A 177 6.80 28.29 -15.28
C LEU A 177 6.40 29.74 -14.96
N GLY A 178 5.29 30.21 -15.52
CA GLY A 178 4.76 31.54 -15.24
C GLY A 178 4.10 31.69 -13.86
N SER A 179 3.85 30.58 -13.15
CA SER A 179 3.14 30.56 -11.87
C SER A 179 4.00 30.09 -10.70
N LEU A 180 5.15 29.46 -10.96
CA LEU A 180 6.14 29.05 -9.96
C LEU A 180 7.08 30.20 -9.51
N PRO A 181 7.65 30.15 -8.30
CA PRO A 181 8.70 31.04 -7.87
C PRO A 181 9.97 30.83 -8.70
N TYR A 182 10.79 31.89 -8.77
CA TYR A 182 12.00 31.92 -9.57
C TYR A 182 12.99 30.79 -9.25
N ASP A 183 13.07 30.37 -7.99
CA ASP A 183 14.00 29.34 -7.55
C ASP A 183 13.62 27.94 -8.06
N VAL A 184 12.32 27.64 -8.15
CA VAL A 184 11.80 26.37 -8.71
C VAL A 184 11.86 26.41 -10.24
N ALA A 185 11.52 27.55 -10.85
CA ALA A 185 11.60 27.73 -12.30
C ALA A 185 13.03 27.58 -12.84
N GLN A 186 14.06 27.94 -12.07
CA GLN A 186 15.47 27.76 -12.42
C GLN A 186 15.91 26.30 -12.47
N LEU A 187 15.28 25.41 -11.69
CA LEU A 187 15.57 23.97 -11.72
C LEU A 187 15.12 23.38 -13.06
N ILE A 188 13.92 23.76 -13.50
CA ILE A 188 13.34 23.32 -14.77
C ILE A 188 14.13 23.90 -15.97
N ALA A 189 14.61 25.14 -15.86
CA ALA A 189 15.40 25.78 -16.92
C ALA A 189 16.82 25.19 -17.11
N ARG A 190 17.27 24.32 -16.21
CA ARG A 190 18.57 23.61 -16.31
C ARG A 190 18.46 22.25 -16.99
N GLU A 191 17.26 21.72 -17.13
CA GLU A 191 17.00 20.46 -17.82
C GLU A 191 17.07 20.63 -19.35
N PRO A 192 17.47 19.58 -20.09
CA PRO A 192 17.49 19.62 -21.56
C PRO A 192 16.07 19.81 -22.13
N ASP A 193 15.96 20.45 -23.30
CA ASP A 193 14.67 20.80 -23.94
C ASP A 193 13.71 19.61 -24.10
N GLU A 194 14.25 18.38 -24.22
CA GLU A 194 13.47 17.14 -24.31
C GLU A 194 12.72 16.82 -23.01
N ILE A 195 13.29 17.17 -21.85
CA ILE A 195 12.71 16.97 -20.52
C ILE A 195 11.91 18.21 -20.10
N ALA A 196 12.43 19.41 -20.36
CA ALA A 196 11.81 20.67 -19.98
C ALA A 196 10.45 20.94 -20.65
N ASN A 197 10.15 20.27 -21.78
CA ASN A 197 8.86 20.39 -22.46
C ASN A 197 7.86 19.28 -22.11
N ASP A 198 8.28 18.23 -21.39
CA ASP A 198 7.41 17.17 -20.91
C ASP A 198 6.92 17.48 -19.50
N TYR A 199 5.63 17.76 -19.37
CA TYR A 199 5.03 18.07 -18.07
C TYR A 199 5.15 16.92 -17.05
N GLY A 200 5.14 15.67 -17.51
CA GLY A 200 5.26 14.49 -16.65
C GLY A 200 6.64 14.36 -16.02
N GLU A 201 7.70 14.58 -16.80
CA GLU A 201 9.08 14.58 -16.30
C GLU A 201 9.34 15.81 -15.42
N VAL A 202 8.91 17.01 -15.84
CA VAL A 202 9.02 18.24 -15.02
C VAL A 202 8.32 18.09 -13.68
N LYS A 203 7.12 17.50 -13.65
CA LYS A 203 6.39 17.23 -12.41
C LYS A 203 7.18 16.32 -11.47
N LYS A 204 7.81 15.28 -12.02
CA LYS A 204 8.60 14.32 -11.25
C LYS A 204 9.83 15.00 -10.66
N ASP A 205 10.57 15.77 -11.45
CA ASP A 205 11.78 16.47 -11.01
C ASP A 205 11.49 17.50 -9.91
N ILE A 206 10.39 18.26 -10.04
CA ILE A 206 9.97 19.23 -9.02
C ILE A 206 9.62 18.54 -7.69
N VAL A 207 8.93 17.38 -7.75
CA VAL A 207 8.51 16.63 -6.56
C VAL A 207 9.69 15.87 -5.92
N GLU A 208 10.69 15.46 -6.69
CA GLU A 208 11.89 14.78 -6.16
C GLU A 208 12.94 15.76 -5.59
N THR A 209 12.92 17.03 -6.01
CA THR A 209 13.97 18.03 -5.66
C THR A 209 13.59 18.97 -4.51
N VAL A 210 12.31 19.21 -4.26
CA VAL A 210 11.78 20.12 -3.22
C VAL A 210 11.37 19.35 -1.97
#